data_AF-A0A7J4JI14-F1
#
_entry.id   AF-A0A7J4JI14-F1
#
_cell.length_a   1.000
_cell.length_b   1.000
_cell.length_c   1.000
_cell.angle_alpha   90.00
_cell.angle_beta   90.00
_cell.angle_gamma   90.00
#
_symmetry.space_group_name_H-M   'P 1'
#
loop_
_entity.id
_entity.type
_entity.pdbx_description
1 polymer ?
#
loop_
_entity_poly.entity_id
_entity_poly.type
_entity_poly.pdbx_seq_one_letter_code
_entity_poly.pdbx_strand_id
1 'polypeptide(L)'
;MEKVKEKDFIELEFTAKTEEGKVFDTTNKKDAKEAGLPADADYAPVKLCVGEGQLLRGLDKQLIGKEVGKGYEIQLSPEEAFGQRDSKLVKIIPLKVFHEKQVNPYPGLALAIDNLIATVRAVSGGRVITDFNHPFAGKKIFYDLKILRKIDEDKEKIGILLQRYARTDKFSLKEHEILLEKKLGTDFTRELEKKIKELVGDFKVKEDTNVEKEAARLEEEGTGQGEMGTEDGKKSGKRDKEGKKVESTDSEGKEQKAPEKKKV
;
A
#
# COMPACT_ATOMS: atom_id res chain seq x y z
N MET A 1 1.67 11.68 -25.31
CA MET A 1 1.71 11.17 -23.92
C MET A 1 2.47 9.86 -23.93
N GLU A 2 3.27 9.60 -22.90
CA GLU A 2 4.04 8.36 -22.82
C GLU A 2 3.12 7.16 -22.57
N LYS A 3 3.37 6.05 -23.26
CA LYS A 3 2.61 4.81 -23.13
C LYS A 3 3.38 3.80 -22.28
N VAL A 4 2.64 3.09 -21.44
CA VAL A 4 3.17 2.05 -20.57
C VAL A 4 3.40 0.76 -21.36
N LYS A 5 4.51 0.07 -21.07
CA LYS A 5 4.88 -1.23 -21.65
C LYS A 5 4.99 -2.28 -20.55
N GLU A 6 5.08 -3.54 -20.97
CA GLU A 6 5.45 -4.62 -20.06
C GLU A 6 6.82 -4.32 -19.42
N LYS A 7 6.97 -4.66 -18.14
CA LYS A 7 8.15 -4.38 -17.29
C LYS A 7 8.38 -2.90 -16.94
N ASP A 8 7.54 -1.97 -17.39
CA ASP A 8 7.58 -0.61 -16.87
C ASP A 8 7.14 -0.60 -15.40
N PHE A 9 7.80 0.22 -14.60
CA PHE A 9 7.37 0.51 -13.24
C PHE A 9 6.48 1.75 -13.24
N ILE A 10 5.34 1.67 -12.57
CA ILE A 10 4.34 2.73 -12.53
C ILE A 10 3.82 2.97 -11.12
N GLU A 11 3.30 4.18 -10.92
CA GLU A 11 2.45 4.53 -9.79
C GLU A 11 1.01 4.61 -10.28
N LEU A 12 0.13 3.81 -9.69
CA LEU A 12 -1.25 3.59 -10.12
C LEU A 12 -2.22 4.00 -9.02
N GLU A 13 -3.16 4.85 -9.36
CA GLU A 13 -4.37 5.08 -8.56
C GLU A 13 -5.53 4.29 -9.18
N PHE A 14 -6.33 3.61 -8.37
CA PHE A 14 -7.55 2.96 -8.84
C PHE A 14 -8.67 2.89 -7.79
N THR A 15 -9.89 2.68 -8.28
CA THR A 15 -11.08 2.32 -7.51
C THR A 15 -11.79 1.17 -8.21
N ALA A 16 -11.99 0.06 -7.51
CA ALA A 16 -12.64 -1.15 -8.00
C ALA A 16 -14.09 -1.25 -7.49
N LYS A 17 -15.01 -1.53 -8.42
CA LYS A 17 -16.46 -1.54 -8.22
C LYS A 17 -17.10 -2.81 -8.77
N THR A 18 -18.19 -3.25 -8.16
CA THR A 18 -19.06 -4.28 -8.73
C THR A 18 -19.97 -3.69 -9.81
N GLU A 19 -20.66 -4.55 -10.58
CA GLU A 19 -21.69 -4.13 -11.56
C GLU A 19 -22.83 -3.29 -10.94
N GLU A 20 -23.06 -3.43 -9.63
CA GLU A 20 -24.04 -2.67 -8.85
C GLU A 20 -23.48 -1.29 -8.39
N GLY A 21 -22.25 -0.94 -8.76
CA GLY A 21 -21.58 0.29 -8.36
C GLY A 21 -20.97 0.28 -6.96
N LYS A 22 -21.03 -0.85 -6.24
CA LYS A 22 -20.43 -0.96 -4.91
C LYS A 22 -18.91 -0.99 -5.01
N VAL A 23 -18.26 0.03 -4.46
CA VAL A 23 -16.80 0.06 -4.27
C VAL A 23 -16.41 -0.99 -3.22
N PHE A 24 -15.39 -1.79 -3.51
CA PHE A 24 -14.88 -2.79 -2.58
C PHE A 24 -13.36 -2.73 -2.39
N ASP A 25 -12.65 -2.01 -3.25
CA ASP A 25 -11.20 -1.80 -3.17
C ASP A 25 -10.85 -0.46 -3.83
N THR A 26 -9.86 0.25 -3.31
CA THR A 26 -9.42 1.54 -3.84
C THR A 26 -8.07 1.91 -3.26
N THR A 27 -7.33 2.78 -3.94
CA THR A 27 -6.13 3.43 -3.43
C THR A 27 -6.38 4.87 -2.99
N ASN A 28 -7.62 5.37 -3.12
CA ASN A 28 -7.99 6.74 -2.83
C ASN A 28 -8.73 6.86 -1.48
N LYS A 29 -8.18 7.66 -0.56
CA LYS A 29 -8.76 7.85 0.80
C LYS A 29 -10.19 8.41 0.77
N LYS A 30 -10.52 9.26 -0.21
CA LYS A 30 -11.86 9.86 -0.33
C LYS A 30 -12.88 8.81 -0.74
N ASP A 31 -12.59 8.06 -1.80
CA ASP A 31 -13.47 6.99 -2.29
C ASP A 31 -13.66 5.91 -1.22
N ALA A 32 -12.60 5.55 -0.49
CA ALA A 32 -12.67 4.60 0.62
C ALA A 32 -13.64 5.05 1.71
N LYS A 33 -13.57 6.33 2.09
CA LYS A 33 -14.45 6.92 3.10
C LYS A 33 -15.90 6.95 2.63
N GLU A 34 -16.16 7.35 1.39
CA GLU A 34 -17.51 7.38 0.81
C GLU A 34 -18.12 5.97 0.70
N ALA A 35 -17.29 4.97 0.43
CA ALA A 35 -17.68 3.57 0.35
C ALA A 35 -17.80 2.86 1.71
N GLY A 36 -17.38 3.49 2.81
CA GLY A 36 -17.37 2.90 4.14
C GLY A 36 -16.35 1.76 4.31
N LEU A 37 -15.23 1.82 3.59
CA LEU A 37 -14.12 0.88 3.76
C LEU A 37 -13.36 1.16 5.08
N PRO A 38 -12.56 0.19 5.60
CA PRO A 38 -11.85 0.34 6.87
C PRO A 38 -11.04 1.63 6.95
N ALA A 39 -11.24 2.43 7.99
CA ALA A 39 -10.62 3.75 8.12
C ALA A 39 -9.14 3.70 8.50
N ASP A 40 -8.70 2.58 9.05
CA ASP A 40 -7.33 2.28 9.50
C ASP A 40 -6.44 1.71 8.39
N ALA A 41 -7.00 1.42 7.21
CA ALA A 41 -6.23 0.98 6.06
C ALA A 41 -5.47 2.15 5.41
N ASP A 42 -4.27 1.87 4.89
CA ASP A 42 -3.47 2.85 4.17
C ASP A 42 -3.84 2.90 2.69
N TYR A 43 -4.72 3.84 2.34
CA TYR A 43 -5.09 4.10 0.96
C TYR A 43 -4.10 5.09 0.34
N ALA A 44 -3.17 4.59 -0.46
CA ALA A 44 -2.25 5.38 -1.25
C ALA A 44 -2.06 4.76 -2.63
N PRO A 45 -1.71 5.55 -3.66
CA PRO A 45 -1.36 5.02 -4.97
C PRO A 45 -0.34 3.88 -4.86
N VAL A 46 -0.60 2.80 -5.60
CA VAL A 46 0.23 1.61 -5.54
C VAL A 46 1.35 1.69 -6.57
N LYS A 47 2.56 1.34 -6.16
CA LYS A 47 3.73 1.26 -7.05
C LYS A 47 3.96 -0.20 -7.44
N LEU A 48 4.08 -0.47 -8.74
CA LEU A 48 4.18 -1.84 -9.25
C LEU A 48 4.94 -1.91 -10.58
N CYS A 49 5.36 -3.12 -10.92
CA CYS A 49 5.91 -3.47 -12.23
C CYS A 49 4.81 -4.14 -13.08
N VAL A 50 4.56 -3.58 -14.27
CA VAL A 50 3.51 -4.06 -15.18
C VAL A 50 3.90 -5.42 -15.76
N GLY A 51 3.01 -6.40 -15.65
CA GLY A 51 3.22 -7.77 -16.14
C GLY A 51 3.81 -8.73 -15.11
N GLU A 52 4.15 -8.28 -13.90
CA GLU A 52 4.70 -9.14 -12.83
C GLU A 52 3.62 -9.73 -11.91
N GLY A 53 2.34 -9.69 -12.31
CA GLY A 53 1.25 -10.38 -11.60
C GLY A 53 0.96 -9.80 -10.21
N GLN A 54 1.19 -8.50 -10.04
CA GLN A 54 0.83 -7.76 -8.83
C GLN A 54 -0.67 -7.39 -8.79
N LEU A 55 -1.32 -7.35 -9.95
CA LEU A 55 -2.73 -7.05 -10.13
C LEU A 55 -3.51 -8.27 -10.64
N LEU A 56 -4.83 -8.14 -10.73
CA LEU A 56 -5.66 -9.10 -11.46
C LEU A 56 -5.13 -9.24 -12.90
N ARG A 57 -5.06 -10.48 -13.39
CA ARG A 57 -4.46 -10.80 -14.70
C ARG A 57 -5.05 -9.97 -15.84
N GLY A 58 -6.37 -9.74 -15.82
CA GLY A 58 -7.01 -8.90 -16.83
C GLY A 58 -6.62 -7.45 -16.72
N LEU A 59 -6.53 -6.92 -15.50
CA LEU A 59 -6.12 -5.54 -15.25
C LEU A 59 -4.69 -5.30 -15.71
N ASP A 60 -3.76 -6.16 -15.31
CA ASP A 60 -2.33 -6.04 -15.62
C ASP A 60 -2.08 -5.99 -17.14
N LYS A 61 -2.77 -6.86 -17.90
CA LYS A 61 -2.72 -6.85 -19.37
C LYS A 61 -3.31 -5.58 -19.98
N GLN A 62 -4.41 -5.07 -19.42
CA GLN A 62 -5.08 -3.89 -19.96
C GLN A 62 -4.33 -2.58 -19.68
N LEU A 63 -3.34 -2.57 -18.78
CA LEU A 63 -2.46 -1.42 -18.57
C LEU A 63 -1.48 -1.20 -19.72
N ILE A 64 -1.11 -2.26 -20.44
CA ILE A 64 -0.14 -2.18 -21.54
C ILE A 64 -0.72 -1.33 -22.67
N GLY A 65 0.03 -0.32 -23.10
CA GLY A 65 -0.36 0.63 -24.14
C GLY A 65 -1.22 1.80 -23.65
N LYS A 66 -1.61 1.84 -22.37
CA LYS A 66 -2.29 3.00 -21.76
C LYS A 66 -1.31 4.16 -21.56
N GLU A 67 -1.84 5.37 -21.64
CA GLU A 67 -1.08 6.61 -21.49
C GLU A 67 -0.99 7.06 -20.03
N VAL A 68 0.20 7.51 -19.62
CA VAL A 68 0.45 8.12 -18.31
C VAL A 68 -0.32 9.44 -18.20
N GLY A 69 -0.91 9.69 -17.03
CA GLY A 69 -1.67 10.90 -16.70
C GLY A 69 -3.13 10.87 -17.11
N LYS A 70 -3.57 9.88 -17.91
CA LYS A 70 -4.95 9.74 -18.38
C LYS A 70 -5.74 8.76 -17.51
N GLY A 71 -7.01 9.09 -17.27
CA GLY A 71 -7.97 8.22 -16.59
C GLY A 71 -8.58 7.19 -17.55
N TYR A 72 -8.83 5.99 -17.05
CA TYR A 72 -9.43 4.89 -17.80
C TYR A 72 -10.48 4.17 -16.95
N GLU A 73 -11.56 3.76 -17.60
CA GLU A 73 -12.51 2.80 -17.05
C GLU A 73 -12.25 1.45 -17.73
N ILE A 74 -12.01 0.42 -16.93
CA ILE A 74 -11.70 -0.94 -17.38
C ILE A 74 -12.74 -1.88 -16.81
N GLN A 75 -13.38 -2.63 -17.69
CA GLN A 75 -14.26 -3.73 -17.33
C GLN A 75 -13.49 -5.05 -17.44
N LEU A 76 -13.57 -5.86 -16.40
CA LEU A 76 -13.03 -7.21 -16.36
C LEU A 76 -14.17 -8.23 -16.31
N SER A 77 -14.10 -9.21 -17.20
CA SER A 77 -14.92 -10.43 -17.10
C SER A 77 -14.55 -11.22 -15.83
N PRO A 78 -15.41 -12.16 -15.37
CA PRO A 78 -15.07 -13.03 -14.26
C PRO A 78 -13.72 -13.75 -14.45
N GLU A 79 -13.42 -14.25 -15.64
CA GLU A 79 -12.17 -14.97 -15.99
C GLU A 79 -10.91 -14.09 -15.93
N GLU A 80 -11.09 -12.78 -16.09
CA GLU A 80 -10.04 -11.77 -16.03
C GLU A 80 -9.82 -11.22 -14.61
N ALA A 81 -10.84 -11.35 -13.76
CA ALA A 81 -10.85 -10.91 -12.38
C ALA A 81 -10.70 -12.09 -11.40
N PHE A 82 -11.78 -12.47 -10.71
CA PHE A 82 -11.77 -13.42 -9.59
C PHE A 82 -12.11 -14.87 -9.99
N GLY A 83 -12.14 -15.15 -11.28
CA GLY A 83 -12.50 -16.45 -11.84
C GLY A 83 -14.00 -16.68 -11.94
N GLN A 84 -14.35 -17.74 -12.67
CA GLN A 84 -15.71 -18.25 -12.70
C GLN A 84 -16.09 -18.88 -11.37
N ARG A 85 -17.37 -18.79 -11.06
CA ARG A 85 -17.93 -19.41 -9.87
C ARG A 85 -18.01 -20.93 -10.06
N ASP A 86 -17.39 -21.69 -9.18
CA ASP A 86 -17.41 -23.15 -9.21
C ASP A 86 -18.56 -23.70 -8.35
N SER A 87 -19.47 -24.45 -8.97
CA SER A 87 -20.58 -25.11 -8.28
C SER A 87 -20.09 -26.19 -7.29
N LYS A 88 -18.92 -26.79 -7.52
CA LYS A 88 -18.30 -27.79 -6.62
C LYS A 88 -17.83 -27.17 -5.30
N LEU A 89 -17.60 -25.86 -5.27
CA LEU A 89 -17.28 -25.10 -4.06
C LEU A 89 -18.53 -24.67 -3.28
N VAL A 90 -19.73 -24.98 -3.78
CA VAL A 90 -20.97 -24.84 -3.01
C VAL A 90 -21.24 -26.15 -2.29
N LYS A 91 -21.23 -26.12 -0.95
CA LYS A 91 -21.40 -27.30 -0.11
C LYS A 91 -22.65 -27.17 0.75
N ILE A 92 -23.21 -28.32 1.09
CA ILE A 92 -24.32 -28.41 2.04
C ILE A 92 -23.76 -28.97 3.34
N ILE A 93 -23.87 -28.19 4.41
CA ILE A 93 -23.39 -28.57 5.73
C ILE A 93 -24.60 -28.66 6.67
N PRO A 94 -24.72 -29.71 7.50
CA PRO A 94 -25.82 -29.80 8.47
C PRO A 94 -25.80 -28.62 9.45
N LEU A 95 -26.97 -28.05 9.73
CA LEU A 95 -27.11 -26.92 10.68
C LEU A 95 -26.52 -27.24 12.06
N LYS A 96 -26.63 -28.50 12.49
CA LYS A 96 -26.07 -29.00 13.75
C LYS A 96 -24.57 -28.68 13.89
N VAL A 97 -23.79 -28.78 12.82
CA VAL A 97 -22.34 -28.50 12.83
C VAL A 97 -22.04 -27.05 13.21
N PHE A 98 -22.90 -26.11 12.79
CA PHE A 98 -22.75 -24.70 13.16
C PHE A 98 -23.11 -24.49 14.63
N HIS A 99 -24.21 -25.10 15.09
CA HIS A 99 -24.64 -24.99 16.48
C HIS A 99 -23.66 -25.63 17.47
N GLU A 100 -23.02 -26.74 17.10
CA GLU A 100 -21.94 -27.38 17.87
C GLU A 100 -20.75 -26.43 18.06
N LYS A 101 -20.52 -25.52 17.10
CA LYS A 101 -19.52 -24.44 17.17
C LYS A 101 -20.08 -23.12 17.69
N GLN A 102 -21.30 -23.12 18.26
CA GLN A 102 -21.99 -21.92 18.76
C GLN A 102 -22.20 -20.82 17.71
N VAL A 103 -22.28 -21.19 16.43
CA VAL A 103 -22.57 -20.29 15.31
C VAL A 103 -24.03 -20.41 14.92
N ASN A 104 -24.73 -19.27 14.82
CA ASN A 104 -26.06 -19.19 14.24
C ASN A 104 -25.98 -18.68 12.78
N PRO A 105 -26.05 -19.57 11.77
CA PRO A 105 -25.85 -19.18 10.39
C PRO A 105 -27.05 -18.42 9.83
N TYR A 106 -26.79 -17.39 9.01
CA TYR A 106 -27.80 -16.65 8.27
C TYR A 106 -27.26 -16.25 6.88
N PRO A 107 -28.12 -16.04 5.86
CA PRO A 107 -27.67 -15.66 4.52
C PRO A 107 -26.76 -14.42 4.54
N GLY A 108 -25.62 -14.50 3.85
CA GLY A 108 -24.60 -13.45 3.79
C GLY A 108 -23.52 -13.55 4.89
N LEU A 109 -23.71 -14.38 5.92
CA LEU A 109 -22.70 -14.58 6.95
C LEU A 109 -21.44 -15.21 6.34
N ALA A 110 -20.29 -14.53 6.47
CA ALA A 110 -18.99 -15.05 6.11
C ALA A 110 -18.31 -15.70 7.34
N LEU A 111 -17.73 -16.88 7.15
CA LEU A 111 -17.19 -17.73 8.19
C LEU A 111 -15.85 -18.32 7.75
N ALA A 112 -14.91 -18.52 8.66
CA ALA A 112 -13.76 -19.37 8.39
C ALA A 112 -14.09 -20.83 8.75
N ILE A 113 -14.08 -21.72 7.77
CA ILE A 113 -14.27 -23.17 7.92
C ILE A 113 -13.05 -23.86 7.32
N ASP A 114 -12.30 -24.59 8.16
CA ASP A 114 -11.07 -25.29 7.77
C ASP A 114 -10.07 -24.36 7.04
N ASN A 115 -9.89 -23.16 7.60
CA ASN A 115 -9.04 -22.09 7.09
C ASN A 115 -9.47 -21.53 5.72
N LEU A 116 -10.65 -21.90 5.22
CA LEU A 116 -11.26 -21.33 4.03
C LEU A 116 -12.40 -20.40 4.42
N ILE A 117 -12.51 -19.26 3.73
CA ILE A 117 -13.67 -18.39 3.89
C ILE A 117 -14.85 -19.01 3.15
N ALA A 118 -15.96 -19.16 3.85
CA ALA A 118 -17.23 -19.64 3.32
C ALA A 118 -18.32 -18.60 3.59
N THR A 119 -19.16 -18.33 2.60
CA THR A 119 -20.35 -17.48 2.74
C THR A 119 -21.60 -18.34 2.83
N VAL A 120 -22.42 -18.13 3.85
CA VAL A 120 -23.73 -18.78 3.95
C VAL A 120 -24.65 -18.21 2.87
N ARG A 121 -25.16 -19.08 2.00
CA ARG A 121 -26.09 -18.72 0.92
C ARG A 121 -27.53 -18.82 1.35
N ALA A 122 -27.87 -19.87 2.09
CA ALA A 122 -29.22 -20.13 2.56
C ALA A 122 -29.19 -21.06 3.77
N VAL A 123 -30.19 -20.94 4.64
CA VAL A 123 -30.45 -21.86 5.73
C VAL A 123 -31.88 -22.36 5.59
N SER A 124 -32.07 -23.66 5.42
CA SER A 124 -33.40 -24.26 5.23
C SER A 124 -33.41 -25.73 5.63
N GLY A 125 -34.48 -26.17 6.30
CA GLY A 125 -34.72 -27.58 6.61
C GLY A 125 -33.57 -28.27 7.36
N GLY A 126 -32.93 -27.58 8.30
CA GLY A 126 -31.78 -28.10 9.05
C GLY A 126 -30.48 -28.23 8.26
N ARG A 127 -30.41 -27.62 7.06
CA ARG A 127 -29.23 -27.58 6.19
C ARG A 127 -28.81 -26.14 5.96
N VAL A 128 -27.50 -25.95 5.85
CA VAL A 128 -26.87 -24.67 5.53
C VAL A 128 -26.14 -24.85 4.21
N ILE A 129 -26.53 -24.07 3.22
CA ILE A 129 -25.83 -23.99 1.94
C ILE A 129 -24.70 -22.99 2.13
N THR A 130 -23.46 -23.45 2.02
CA THR A 130 -22.25 -22.63 2.11
C THR A 130 -21.54 -22.56 0.78
N ASP A 131 -20.90 -21.42 0.54
CA ASP A 131 -20.17 -21.14 -0.68
C ASP A 131 -18.72 -20.80 -0.36
N PHE A 132 -17.80 -21.61 -0.86
CA PHE A 132 -16.36 -21.44 -0.67
C PHE A 132 -15.68 -20.73 -1.86
N ASN A 133 -16.45 -20.21 -2.81
CA ASN A 133 -15.90 -19.37 -3.86
C ASN A 133 -15.39 -18.04 -3.30
N HIS A 134 -14.50 -17.38 -4.05
CA HIS A 134 -14.17 -15.98 -3.79
C HIS A 134 -15.45 -15.13 -3.77
N PRO A 135 -15.61 -14.13 -2.87
CA PRO A 135 -16.83 -13.32 -2.77
C PRO A 135 -17.29 -12.65 -4.07
N PHE A 136 -16.34 -12.39 -4.98
CA PHE A 136 -16.57 -11.77 -6.28
C PHE A 136 -16.46 -12.74 -7.48
N ALA A 137 -16.34 -14.05 -7.24
CA ALA A 137 -16.30 -15.05 -8.31
C ALA A 137 -17.59 -15.04 -9.14
N GLY A 138 -17.45 -15.15 -10.46
CA GLY A 138 -18.57 -15.07 -11.41
C GLY A 138 -19.14 -13.68 -11.63
N LYS A 139 -18.58 -12.63 -10.99
CA LYS A 139 -19.01 -11.24 -11.16
C LYS A 139 -18.05 -10.49 -12.09
N LYS A 140 -18.61 -9.55 -12.87
CA LYS A 140 -17.81 -8.55 -13.57
C LYS A 140 -17.32 -7.49 -12.58
N ILE A 141 -16.11 -7.01 -12.81
CA ILE A 141 -15.48 -5.97 -12.00
C ILE A 141 -15.16 -4.78 -12.88
N PHE A 142 -15.38 -3.58 -12.34
CA PHE A 142 -15.11 -2.32 -13.00
C PHE A 142 -14.00 -1.60 -12.24
N TYR A 143 -13.01 -1.10 -12.97
CA TYR A 143 -11.88 -0.34 -12.43
C TYR A 143 -11.89 1.05 -13.04
N ASP A 144 -11.99 2.06 -12.19
CA ASP A 144 -11.66 3.43 -12.55
C ASP A 144 -10.21 3.65 -12.14
N LEU A 145 -9.31 3.92 -13.07
CA LEU A 145 -7.88 4.01 -12.78
C LEU A 145 -7.19 5.16 -13.49
N LYS A 146 -6.05 5.56 -12.93
CA LYS A 146 -5.16 6.55 -13.49
C LYS A 146 -3.71 6.15 -13.23
N ILE A 147 -2.94 6.06 -14.30
CA ILE A 147 -1.49 5.89 -14.21
C ILE A 147 -0.91 7.26 -13.91
N LEU A 148 -0.40 7.48 -12.70
CA LEU A 148 0.04 8.80 -12.25
C LEU A 148 1.38 9.19 -12.87
N ARG A 149 2.37 8.29 -12.81
CA ARG A 149 3.70 8.45 -13.40
C ARG A 149 4.35 7.11 -13.69
N LYS A 150 5.40 7.13 -14.51
CA LYS A 150 6.40 6.07 -14.59
C LYS A 150 7.49 6.30 -13.56
N ILE A 151 8.09 5.21 -13.12
CA ILE A 151 9.14 5.18 -12.11
C ILE A 151 10.42 4.73 -12.80
N ASP A 152 11.36 5.66 -12.95
CA ASP A 152 12.62 5.40 -13.64
C ASP A 152 13.82 5.24 -12.67
N GLU A 153 13.71 5.75 -11.45
CA GLU A 153 14.77 5.67 -10.44
C GLU A 153 14.99 4.24 -9.94
N ASP A 154 16.23 3.75 -10.06
CA ASP A 154 16.59 2.38 -9.68
C ASP A 154 16.31 2.08 -8.21
N LYS A 155 16.54 3.04 -7.31
CA LYS A 155 16.23 2.90 -5.88
C LYS A 155 14.73 2.67 -5.67
N GLU A 156 13.86 3.44 -6.31
CA GLU A 156 12.41 3.22 -6.20
C GLU A 156 12.00 1.86 -6.80
N LYS A 157 12.52 1.49 -7.98
CA LYS A 157 12.25 0.19 -8.62
C LYS A 157 12.65 -0.98 -7.72
N ILE A 158 13.86 -0.93 -7.16
CA ILE A 158 14.37 -1.93 -6.22
C ILE A 158 13.48 -1.98 -4.99
N GLY A 159 13.09 -0.83 -4.42
CA GLY A 159 12.15 -0.78 -3.29
C GLY A 159 10.83 -1.48 -3.58
N ILE A 160 10.26 -1.32 -4.78
CA ILE A 160 9.03 -2.01 -5.21
C ILE A 160 9.24 -3.53 -5.25
N LEU A 161 10.36 -3.99 -5.81
CA LEU A 161 10.69 -5.42 -5.87
C LEU A 161 10.94 -5.99 -4.46
N LEU A 162 11.67 -5.28 -3.60
CA LEU A 162 11.92 -5.69 -2.22
C LEU A 162 10.64 -5.78 -1.40
N GLN A 163 9.75 -4.80 -1.55
CA GLN A 163 8.46 -4.84 -0.87
C GLN A 163 7.62 -6.03 -1.36
N ARG A 164 7.67 -6.34 -2.66
CA ARG A 164 6.94 -7.47 -3.25
C ARG A 164 7.48 -8.83 -2.79
N TYR A 165 8.78 -9.04 -2.93
CA TYR A 165 9.41 -10.34 -2.72
C TYR A 165 9.86 -10.52 -1.27
N ALA A 166 10.57 -9.56 -0.70
CA ALA A 166 11.16 -9.64 0.64
C ALA A 166 10.26 -9.05 1.74
N ARG A 167 9.17 -8.34 1.40
CA ARG A 167 8.26 -7.63 2.33
C ARG A 167 9.02 -6.69 3.26
N THR A 168 9.90 -5.88 2.67
CA THR A 168 10.68 -4.89 3.41
C THR A 168 10.94 -3.66 2.54
N ASP A 169 10.91 -2.52 3.20
CA ASP A 169 11.27 -1.19 2.71
C ASP A 169 12.61 -0.70 3.30
N LYS A 170 13.21 -1.49 4.20
CA LYS A 170 14.45 -1.16 4.90
C LYS A 170 15.66 -1.64 4.10
N PHE A 171 16.18 -0.75 3.26
CA PHE A 171 17.39 -1.01 2.50
C PHE A 171 18.13 0.29 2.19
N SER A 172 19.41 0.15 1.87
CA SER A 172 20.19 1.22 1.25
C SER A 172 20.83 0.73 -0.04
N LEU A 173 21.14 1.68 -0.92
CA LEU A 173 21.76 1.42 -2.21
C LEU A 173 23.12 2.09 -2.22
N LYS A 174 24.17 1.29 -2.47
CA LYS A 174 25.55 1.75 -2.64
C LYS A 174 26.05 1.25 -3.98
N GLU A 175 26.18 2.15 -4.96
CA GLU A 175 26.55 1.80 -6.33
C GLU A 175 25.67 0.68 -6.89
N HIS A 176 26.22 -0.52 -7.09
CA HIS A 176 25.50 -1.71 -7.56
C HIS A 176 25.24 -2.73 -6.44
N GLU A 177 25.20 -2.29 -5.19
CA GLU A 177 24.94 -3.12 -4.02
C GLU A 177 23.69 -2.65 -3.27
N ILE A 178 22.83 -3.62 -2.94
CA ILE A 178 21.63 -3.44 -2.14
C ILE A 178 21.92 -3.98 -0.75
N LEU A 179 22.00 -3.10 0.23
CA LEU A 179 22.21 -3.49 1.63
C LEU A 179 20.85 -3.67 2.30
N LEU A 180 20.53 -4.91 2.66
CA LEU A 180 19.28 -5.29 3.33
C LEU A 180 19.52 -5.54 4.82
N GLU A 181 18.69 -4.93 5.65
CA GLU A 181 18.64 -5.17 7.11
C GLU A 181 18.08 -6.55 7.49
N LYS A 182 17.53 -7.26 6.50
CA LYS A 182 16.87 -8.53 6.68
C LYS A 182 17.72 -9.64 6.06
N LYS A 183 17.97 -10.68 6.86
CA LYS A 183 18.54 -11.93 6.32
C LYS A 183 17.54 -12.62 5.42
N LEU A 184 18.00 -12.99 4.23
CA LEU A 184 17.26 -13.76 3.25
C LEU A 184 17.93 -15.13 3.15
N GLY A 185 17.17 -16.17 2.82
CA GLY A 185 17.79 -17.46 2.52
C GLY A 185 18.60 -17.37 1.23
N THR A 186 19.75 -18.02 1.13
CA THR A 186 20.65 -17.93 -0.03
C THR A 186 19.97 -18.18 -1.38
N ASP A 187 19.06 -19.14 -1.44
CA ASP A 187 18.34 -19.46 -2.68
C ASP A 187 17.35 -18.35 -3.06
N PHE A 188 16.67 -17.80 -2.04
CA PHE A 188 15.77 -16.67 -2.22
C PHE A 188 16.52 -15.41 -2.64
N THR A 189 17.68 -15.13 -2.05
CA THR A 189 18.54 -14.00 -2.42
C THR A 189 18.94 -14.08 -3.89
N ARG A 190 19.33 -15.27 -4.37
CA ARG A 190 19.67 -15.49 -5.79
C ARG A 190 18.48 -15.30 -6.72
N GLU A 191 17.28 -15.73 -6.34
CA GLU A 191 16.07 -15.51 -7.14
C GLU A 191 15.72 -14.03 -7.24
N LEU A 192 15.82 -13.31 -6.12
CA LEU A 192 15.61 -11.88 -6.05
C LEU A 192 16.63 -11.12 -6.92
N GLU A 193 17.91 -11.44 -6.82
CA GLU A 193 18.97 -10.83 -7.66
C GLU A 193 18.70 -11.05 -9.16
N LYS A 194 18.26 -12.25 -9.56
CA LYS A 194 17.87 -12.52 -10.96
C LYS A 194 16.73 -11.62 -11.41
N LYS A 195 15.71 -11.43 -10.56
CA LYS A 195 14.58 -10.55 -10.87
C LYS A 195 14.99 -9.08 -10.94
N ILE A 196 15.85 -8.62 -10.04
CA ILE A 196 16.38 -7.25 -10.08
C ILE A 196 17.24 -7.06 -11.34
N LYS A 197 18.06 -8.04 -11.71
CA LYS A 197 18.83 -8.04 -12.95
C LYS A 197 17.98 -7.97 -14.21
N GLU A 198 16.86 -8.68 -14.21
CA GLU A 198 15.92 -8.69 -15.34
C GLU A 198 15.19 -7.34 -15.51
N LEU A 199 14.83 -6.69 -14.41
CA LEU A 199 13.89 -5.55 -14.40
C LEU A 199 14.56 -4.18 -14.20
N VAL A 200 15.72 -4.14 -13.55
CA VAL A 200 16.40 -2.89 -13.16
C VAL A 200 17.82 -2.87 -13.69
N GLY A 201 18.65 -3.85 -13.31
CA GLY A 201 20.06 -3.89 -13.67
C GLY A 201 20.89 -4.82 -12.76
N ASP A 202 22.19 -4.90 -13.01
CA ASP A 202 23.07 -5.84 -12.29
C ASP A 202 23.38 -5.31 -10.87
N PHE A 203 22.51 -5.63 -9.92
CA PHE A 203 22.68 -5.32 -8.50
C PHE A 203 22.93 -6.59 -7.68
N LYS A 204 23.82 -6.50 -6.70
CA LYS A 204 24.08 -7.57 -5.72
C LYS A 204 23.41 -7.27 -4.40
N VAL A 205 22.78 -8.28 -3.82
CA VAL A 205 22.12 -8.17 -2.52
C VAL A 205 23.10 -8.60 -1.44
N LYS A 206 23.39 -7.69 -0.51
CA LYS A 206 24.16 -7.96 0.71
C LYS A 206 23.25 -7.83 1.90
N GLU A 207 23.31 -8.82 2.79
CA GLU A 207 22.57 -8.83 4.03
C GLU A 207 23.47 -8.22 5.11
N ASP A 208 23.15 -7.02 5.56
CA ASP A 208 23.86 -6.35 6.63
C ASP A 208 22.90 -6.02 7.77
N THR A 209 23.13 -6.59 8.94
CA THR A 209 22.31 -6.32 10.13
C THR A 209 22.65 -4.98 10.82
N ASN A 210 23.52 -4.13 10.25
CA ASN A 210 24.00 -2.88 10.86
C ASN A 210 23.71 -1.59 10.05
N VAL A 211 22.74 -1.58 9.12
CA VAL A 211 22.49 -0.46 8.17
C VAL A 211 22.21 0.90 8.84
N GLU A 212 21.68 0.93 10.08
CA GLU A 212 21.44 2.18 10.82
C GLU A 212 22.71 3.03 11.03
N LYS A 213 23.90 2.42 11.09
CA LYS A 213 25.17 3.17 11.26
C LYS A 213 25.73 3.76 9.97
N GLU A 214 25.40 3.18 8.82
CA GLU A 214 25.93 3.65 7.54
C GLU A 214 25.05 4.72 6.88
N ALA A 215 23.72 4.67 7.07
CA ALA A 215 22.81 5.72 6.61
C ALA A 215 23.11 7.07 7.29
N ALA A 216 23.38 7.06 8.61
CA ALA A 216 23.76 8.27 9.35
C ALA A 216 25.10 8.87 8.88
N ARG A 217 26.03 8.05 8.41
CA ARG A 217 27.34 8.50 7.92
C ARG A 217 27.26 9.16 6.54
N LEU A 218 26.29 8.77 5.71
CA LEU A 218 26.08 9.30 4.37
C LEU A 218 25.39 10.67 4.37
N GLU A 219 24.60 10.99 5.40
CA GLU A 219 24.03 12.34 5.57
C GLU A 219 25.08 13.36 6.04
N GLU A 220 26.07 12.92 6.84
CA GLU A 220 27.18 13.78 7.27
C GLU A 220 28.17 14.10 6.13
N GLU A 221 28.45 13.14 5.24
CA GLU A 221 29.41 13.33 4.14
C GLU A 221 28.86 14.23 3.00
N GLY A 222 27.54 14.44 2.90
CA GLY A 222 26.90 15.30 1.89
C GLY A 222 26.89 16.80 2.21
N THR A 223 27.26 17.21 3.44
CA THR A 223 27.22 18.62 3.87
C THR A 223 28.59 19.31 3.90
N GLY A 224 29.66 18.60 3.52
CA GLY A 224 31.04 19.02 3.72
C GLY A 224 31.81 19.46 2.47
N GLN A 225 31.24 20.26 1.56
CA GLN A 225 32.05 21.02 0.58
C GLN A 225 31.45 22.40 0.33
N GLY A 226 32.00 23.41 1.00
CA GLY A 226 31.62 24.81 0.83
C GLY A 226 32.47 25.79 1.64
N GLU A 227 33.78 25.58 1.78
CA GLU A 227 34.70 26.61 2.28
C GLU A 227 35.92 26.74 1.36
N MET A 228 35.92 27.77 0.51
CA MET A 228 37.15 28.44 0.09
C MET A 228 36.84 29.92 -0.10
N GLY A 229 37.48 30.75 0.73
CA GLY A 229 37.05 32.12 1.03
C GLY A 229 37.63 33.23 0.16
N THR A 230 37.34 34.45 0.59
CA THR A 230 38.19 35.64 0.43
C THR A 230 37.93 36.60 1.59
N GLU A 231 38.97 36.85 2.39
CA GLU A 231 39.07 38.02 3.26
C GLU A 231 39.15 39.31 2.42
N ASP A 232 38.50 40.38 2.86
CA ASP A 232 39.17 41.69 3.08
C ASP A 232 38.18 42.75 3.61
N GLY A 233 38.64 43.61 4.54
CA GLY A 233 38.11 44.99 4.64
C GLY A 233 37.38 45.49 5.90
N LYS A 234 38.07 45.56 7.04
CA LYS A 234 38.23 46.74 7.94
C LYS A 234 37.05 47.71 8.25
N LYS A 235 36.81 47.86 9.56
CA LYS A 235 36.57 49.10 10.38
C LYS A 235 35.17 49.76 10.51
N SER A 236 34.69 49.79 11.77
CA SER A 236 34.48 50.98 12.64
C SER A 236 33.07 51.28 13.21
N GLY A 237 33.03 51.68 14.50
CA GLY A 237 31.98 52.48 15.19
C GLY A 237 30.93 51.66 15.97
N LYS A 238 30.96 51.44 17.30
CA LYS A 238 30.96 52.31 18.51
C LYS A 238 29.58 52.92 18.87
N ARG A 239 29.16 52.67 20.14
CA ARG A 239 28.20 53.38 21.06
C ARG A 239 26.86 52.67 21.31
N ASP A 240 26.64 52.17 22.54
CA ASP A 240 25.95 52.82 23.71
C ASP A 240 24.42 52.68 23.59
N LYS A 241 23.56 52.51 24.61
CA LYS A 241 23.58 52.22 26.05
C LYS A 241 22.10 52.03 26.46
N GLU A 242 21.89 51.33 27.58
CA GLU A 242 20.82 51.55 28.59
C GLU A 242 19.34 51.26 28.28
N GLY A 243 18.72 50.48 29.18
CA GLY A 243 17.53 50.98 29.89
C GLY A 243 16.44 49.97 30.30
N LYS A 244 16.44 49.59 31.60
CA LYS A 244 15.28 49.25 32.49
C LYS A 244 14.38 48.04 32.11
N LYS A 245 14.28 46.95 32.90
CA LYS A 245 13.78 46.75 34.29
C LYS A 245 12.35 47.33 34.45
N VAL A 246 11.29 46.55 34.73
CA VAL A 246 10.92 46.06 36.08
C VAL A 246 9.62 45.23 35.97
N GLU A 247 9.63 44.05 36.62
CA GLU A 247 8.64 43.36 37.49
C GLU A 247 7.13 43.30 37.10
N SER A 248 6.57 42.08 37.04
CA SER A 248 5.75 41.36 38.07
C SER A 248 4.27 41.80 38.02
N THR A 249 3.25 40.97 38.24
CA THR A 249 3.03 39.87 39.17
C THR A 249 1.93 38.92 38.66
N ASP A 250 1.96 37.72 39.23
CA ASP A 250 0.96 36.67 39.36
C ASP A 250 -0.53 37.08 39.40
N SER A 251 -1.42 36.22 38.91
CA SER A 251 -2.22 35.32 39.79
C SER A 251 -3.33 34.57 39.04
N GLU A 252 -3.32 33.26 39.29
CA GLU A 252 -4.41 32.29 39.48
C GLU A 252 -5.85 32.59 39.04
N GLY A 253 -6.53 31.57 38.50
CA GLY A 253 -7.99 31.51 38.48
C GLY A 253 -8.61 30.37 37.66
N LYS A 254 -8.92 29.25 38.34
CA LYS A 254 -9.74 28.11 37.89
C LYS A 254 -11.08 28.51 37.25
N GLU A 255 -11.62 27.72 36.32
CA GLU A 255 -12.80 26.85 36.59
C GLU A 255 -13.28 26.02 35.37
N GLN A 256 -13.76 24.83 35.70
CA GLN A 256 -14.41 23.85 34.83
C GLN A 256 -15.87 24.23 34.55
N LYS A 257 -16.44 23.82 33.40
CA LYS A 257 -17.81 23.28 33.36
C LYS A 257 -18.11 22.44 32.11
N ALA A 258 -18.87 21.38 32.36
CA ALA A 258 -19.29 20.29 31.49
C ALA A 258 -20.44 20.69 30.52
N PRO A 259 -20.87 19.80 29.60
CA PRO A 259 -21.75 20.15 28.48
C PRO A 259 -23.24 20.00 28.81
N GLU A 260 -24.06 20.88 28.23
CA GLU A 260 -25.52 20.79 28.24
C GLU A 260 -26.05 19.95 27.07
N LYS A 261 -27.13 19.23 27.35
CA LYS A 261 -27.83 18.28 26.49
C LYS A 261 -28.87 18.96 25.58
N LYS A 262 -29.23 18.23 24.52
CA LYS A 262 -30.58 17.73 24.17
C LYS A 262 -31.35 18.36 22.99
N LYS A 263 -32.11 17.42 22.37
CA LYS A 263 -33.31 17.50 21.49
C LYS A 263 -32.99 17.41 19.99
N VAL A 264 -33.60 16.52 19.20
CA VAL A 264 -34.79 15.63 19.33
C VAL A 264 -34.47 14.30 18.68
#